data_AF-A0A945CP55-F1
#
_entry.id   AF-A0A945CP55-F1
#
_cell.length_a   1.000
_cell.length_b   1.000
_cell.length_c   1.000
_cell.angle_alpha   90.00
_cell.angle_beta   90.00
_cell.angle_gamma   90.00
#
_symmetry.space_group_name_H-M   'P 1'
#
loop_
_entity.id
_entity.type
_entity.pdbx_description
1 polymer ?
#
loop_
_entity_poly.entity_id
_entity_poly.type
_entity_poly.pdbx_seq_one_letter_code
_entity_poly.pdbx_strand_id
1 'polypeptide(L)'
;MKKTIAAVALLLLAAVPGLAGRYDSPDFLTGHLVSGGPPKDGIPALTNPQFVPPSGVSYVAWDDLVIGVYINGVAKAYPENLGWWHEIINDEIGGQFISVTFCPLTGTAMVFAATDTDGSQIQFGVSGLLINSNLVMFDRSDGETLFPQMIYTAINGDSVGDRLELLPAVETTWAMWKKLHPDTRVAAAGTGWDYYEGKRTPYPYERYTEYPYISFSRDYRTSNEYLLFLPSTNGGELDSRYAVKDVVLGICREGETRAYPFADMPDGAVINDRIGDQSLVVVFDADSHTAIPYSSDVGGDPLNFYAVESEGSLLLEFMDIETGSRWNMLGEAIAGPLAGERLVQMPAYNAMWFAWAAYWPETSIWKTGAGIIDPPPPVTAIAELGEAVPDRFALQQNIPNPFNPQTHIRYQLPHSGQVSLSVFNAAGQQVRILVDEYQNAGSYLQTWDGRDQRGIPAASGTYFYRLELPASGLSESRAMSLVR
;
A
#
# COMPACT_ATOMS: atom_id res chain seq x y z
N MET A 1 -14.69 -34.60 4.05
CA MET A 1 -13.89 -34.27 5.25
C MET A 1 -12.46 -34.08 4.78
N LYS A 2 -11.99 -32.82 4.67
CA LYS A 2 -11.09 -32.15 5.65
C LYS A 2 -9.66 -32.75 5.54
N LYS A 3 -8.58 -32.05 5.15
CA LYS A 3 -8.22 -30.62 5.26
C LYS A 3 -7.20 -30.21 4.20
N THR A 4 -7.37 -28.98 3.74
CA THR A 4 -6.41 -28.03 3.14
C THR A 4 -5.22 -27.74 4.06
N ILE A 5 -4.05 -27.43 3.47
CA ILE A 5 -2.88 -26.60 3.89
C ILE A 5 -1.79 -27.00 2.86
N ALA A 6 -1.12 -26.16 2.09
CA ALA A 6 -0.73 -24.76 2.25
C ALA A 6 -0.77 -24.04 0.90
N ALA A 7 -1.30 -22.81 0.88
CA ALA A 7 -0.89 -21.85 -0.12
C ALA A 7 0.49 -21.33 0.33
N VAL A 8 1.55 -21.85 -0.28
CA VAL A 8 2.83 -21.15 -0.28
C VAL A 8 2.59 -19.94 -1.18
N ALA A 9 2.44 -18.77 -0.57
CA ALA A 9 2.58 -17.52 -1.30
C ALA A 9 4.00 -17.53 -1.85
N LEU A 10 4.12 -17.85 -3.15
CA LEU A 10 5.32 -17.53 -3.91
C LEU A 10 5.36 -16.00 -3.90
N LEU A 11 6.07 -15.42 -2.93
CA LEU A 11 6.65 -14.11 -3.14
C LEU A 11 7.52 -14.27 -4.38
N LEU A 12 7.00 -13.82 -5.52
CA LEU A 12 7.80 -13.59 -6.70
C LEU A 12 8.93 -12.65 -6.24
N LEU A 13 10.12 -13.22 -6.04
CA LEU A 13 11.37 -12.49 -6.00
C LEU A 13 11.38 -11.63 -7.25
N ALA A 14 10.94 -10.37 -7.11
CA ALA A 14 11.05 -9.40 -8.17
C ALA A 14 12.54 -9.18 -8.37
N ALA A 15 13.09 -9.77 -9.43
CA ALA A 15 14.35 -9.33 -9.96
C ALA A 15 14.16 -7.89 -10.43
N VAL A 16 14.63 -6.93 -9.64
CA VAL A 16 14.64 -5.51 -10.00
C VAL A 16 16.07 -5.12 -10.39
N PRO A 17 16.38 -4.85 -11.67
CA PRO A 17 17.71 -4.44 -12.10
C PRO A 17 17.91 -2.92 -12.01
N GLY A 18 19.16 -2.51 -11.74
CA GLY A 18 19.72 -1.19 -12.03
C GLY A 18 19.36 -0.08 -11.05
N LEU A 19 20.20 0.14 -10.04
CA LEU A 19 20.25 1.36 -9.26
C LEU A 19 20.67 2.53 -10.15
N ALA A 20 19.74 3.07 -10.94
CA ALA A 20 19.82 4.36 -11.64
C ALA A 20 21.26 4.83 -11.98
N GLY A 21 22.00 4.06 -12.79
CA GLY A 21 23.29 4.43 -13.38
C GLY A 21 24.44 4.70 -12.40
N ARG A 22 24.37 5.79 -11.63
CA ARG A 22 25.40 6.21 -10.66
C ARG A 22 25.35 5.45 -9.34
N TYR A 23 24.19 4.93 -8.96
CA TYR A 23 24.03 4.17 -7.72
C TYR A 23 24.34 2.67 -7.88
N ASP A 24 24.57 2.23 -9.12
CA ASP A 24 25.21 0.94 -9.44
C ASP A 24 26.74 0.96 -9.25
N SER A 25 27.33 2.12 -8.92
CA SER A 25 28.78 2.29 -8.73
C SER A 25 29.13 2.34 -7.23
N PRO A 26 29.77 1.28 -6.69
CA PRO A 26 30.28 1.27 -5.31
C PRO A 26 31.28 2.40 -5.04
N ASP A 27 32.16 2.69 -6.00
CA ASP A 27 33.14 3.79 -5.90
C ASP A 27 32.46 5.16 -5.78
N PHE A 28 31.39 5.37 -6.57
CA PHE A 28 30.58 6.57 -6.46
C PHE A 28 29.95 6.67 -5.08
N LEU A 29 29.30 5.61 -4.59
CA LEU A 29 28.62 5.60 -3.30
C LEU A 29 29.57 5.80 -2.12
N THR A 30 30.67 5.06 -2.09
CA THR A 30 31.69 5.17 -1.04
C THR A 30 32.37 6.54 -1.05
N GLY A 31 32.56 7.15 -2.23
CA GLY A 31 33.06 8.52 -2.36
C GLY A 31 32.12 9.62 -1.82
N HIS A 32 30.85 9.30 -1.57
CA HIS A 32 29.83 10.23 -1.07
C HIS A 32 29.39 9.96 0.38
N LEU A 33 30.08 9.05 1.08
CA LEU A 33 29.89 8.83 2.50
C LEU A 33 30.32 10.07 3.29
N VAL A 34 29.41 10.56 4.15
CA VAL A 34 29.70 11.67 5.08
C VAL A 34 29.47 11.19 6.51
N SER A 35 30.22 11.72 7.47
CA SER A 35 29.98 11.41 8.89
C SER A 35 28.74 12.16 9.39
N GLY A 36 27.83 11.44 10.04
CA GLY A 36 26.70 12.00 10.77
C GLY A 36 27.07 12.59 12.14
N GLY A 37 28.33 12.42 12.58
CA GLY A 37 28.84 12.86 13.88
C GLY A 37 29.09 11.73 14.88
N PRO A 38 28.11 10.85 15.16
CA PRO A 38 28.35 9.67 15.98
C PRO A 38 29.38 8.72 15.36
N PRO A 39 30.22 8.04 16.17
CA PRO A 39 31.02 6.93 15.68
C PRO A 39 30.13 5.72 15.35
N LYS A 40 30.73 4.69 14.77
CA LYS A 40 30.11 3.37 14.61
C LYS A 40 29.55 2.85 15.93
N ASP A 41 28.30 2.37 15.91
CA ASP A 41 27.47 2.02 17.08
C ASP A 41 27.30 3.15 18.13
N GLY A 42 27.68 4.39 17.79
CA GLY A 42 27.45 5.59 18.61
C GLY A 42 25.97 5.84 18.85
N ILE A 43 25.11 5.46 17.89
CA ILE A 43 23.67 5.27 18.07
C ILE A 43 23.44 3.76 18.22
N PRO A 44 22.86 3.29 19.34
CA PRO A 44 22.78 1.87 19.61
C PRO A 44 21.58 1.26 18.91
N ALA A 45 21.80 0.38 17.94
CA ALA A 45 20.71 -0.49 17.46
C ALA A 45 20.24 -1.40 18.61
N LEU A 46 18.94 -1.71 18.63
CA LEU A 46 18.34 -2.71 19.51
C LEU A 46 18.41 -4.09 18.85
N THR A 47 18.62 -5.14 19.66
CA THR A 47 18.62 -6.52 19.17
C THR A 47 17.71 -7.37 20.03
N ASN A 48 16.70 -7.96 19.40
CA ASN A 48 15.66 -8.78 20.02
C ASN A 48 15.07 -8.13 21.28
N PRO A 49 14.55 -6.88 21.19
CA PRO A 49 13.92 -6.23 22.33
C PRO A 49 12.73 -7.05 22.83
N GLN A 50 12.35 -6.82 24.09
CA GLN A 50 11.11 -7.40 24.61
C GLN A 50 9.91 -6.73 23.96
N PHE A 51 8.78 -7.43 23.97
CA PHE A 51 7.52 -6.95 23.42
C PHE A 51 6.41 -6.99 24.46
N VAL A 52 5.61 -5.93 24.53
CA VAL A 52 4.48 -5.78 25.46
C VAL A 52 3.13 -5.78 24.71
N PRO A 53 2.01 -6.12 25.37
CA PRO A 53 0.69 -5.90 24.78
C PRO A 53 0.39 -4.40 24.62
N PRO A 54 -0.62 -4.00 23.83
CA PRO A 54 -0.94 -2.60 23.59
C PRO A 54 -1.24 -1.78 24.86
N SER A 55 -1.74 -2.42 25.92
CA SER A 55 -2.00 -1.77 27.21
C SER A 55 -0.74 -1.55 28.05
N GLY A 56 0.40 -2.15 27.67
CA GLY A 56 1.68 -2.09 28.38
C GLY A 56 2.67 -1.08 27.79
N VAL A 57 2.34 -0.44 26.66
CA VAL A 57 3.13 0.65 26.11
C VAL A 57 2.59 1.98 26.62
N SER A 58 3.48 2.83 27.13
CA SER A 58 3.07 4.12 27.66
C SER A 58 3.80 5.30 27.00
N TYR A 59 4.91 5.05 26.26
CA TYR A 59 5.77 6.12 25.70
C TYR A 59 5.33 6.54 24.30
N VAL A 60 4.25 5.92 23.82
CA VAL A 60 3.71 6.09 22.47
C VAL A 60 2.33 6.70 22.62
N ALA A 61 2.17 7.94 22.19
CA ALA A 61 0.90 8.63 22.12
C ALA A 61 0.00 8.01 21.04
N TRP A 62 -1.28 8.42 20.99
CA TRP A 62 -2.22 7.85 20.02
C TRP A 62 -1.89 8.25 18.57
N ASP A 63 -1.36 9.46 18.40
CA ASP A 63 -0.96 10.10 17.15
C ASP A 63 0.51 9.86 16.79
N ASP A 64 1.30 9.25 17.69
CA ASP A 64 2.67 8.84 17.37
C ASP A 64 2.67 7.79 16.25
N LEU A 65 3.63 7.90 15.33
CA LEU A 65 3.80 6.95 14.25
C LEU A 65 4.48 5.66 14.73
N VAL A 66 4.02 4.55 14.15
CA VAL A 66 4.59 3.23 14.33
C VAL A 66 4.84 2.60 12.97
N ILE A 67 5.91 1.81 12.90
CA ILE A 67 6.18 0.91 11.79
C ILE A 67 5.49 -0.42 12.15
N GLY A 68 4.41 -0.72 11.46
CA GLY A 68 3.64 -1.95 11.62
C GLY A 68 4.16 -3.05 10.69
N VAL A 69 4.40 -4.24 11.24
CA VAL A 69 4.85 -5.42 10.50
C VAL A 69 3.92 -6.58 10.81
N TYR A 70 3.40 -7.23 9.75
CA TYR A 70 2.55 -8.40 9.85
C TYR A 70 3.13 -9.55 9.03
N ILE A 71 3.67 -10.57 9.69
CA ILE A 71 4.31 -11.71 9.05
C ILE A 71 3.82 -13.00 9.70
N ASN A 72 3.40 -13.97 8.87
CA ASN A 72 2.96 -15.30 9.29
C ASN A 72 1.93 -15.31 10.43
N GLY A 73 0.96 -14.39 10.38
CA GLY A 73 -0.10 -14.30 11.40
C GLY A 73 0.29 -13.56 12.68
N VAL A 74 1.48 -12.96 12.73
CA VAL A 74 1.96 -12.18 13.89
C VAL A 74 2.07 -10.71 13.51
N ALA A 75 1.36 -9.85 14.24
CA ALA A 75 1.45 -8.40 14.13
C ALA A 75 2.38 -7.82 15.20
N LYS A 76 3.38 -7.04 14.81
CA LYS A 76 4.22 -6.24 15.73
C LYS A 76 4.23 -4.78 15.31
N ALA A 77 4.32 -3.89 16.30
CA ALA A 77 4.51 -2.46 16.13
C ALA A 77 5.87 -2.04 16.67
N TYR A 78 6.60 -1.25 15.87
CA TYR A 78 7.88 -0.66 16.21
C TYR A 78 7.71 0.86 16.21
N PRO A 79 7.53 1.51 17.38
CA PRO A 79 7.30 2.94 17.44
C PRO A 79 8.48 3.74 16.90
N GLU A 80 8.23 4.78 16.10
CA GLU A 80 9.29 5.67 15.61
C GLU A 80 10.03 6.35 16.76
N ASN A 81 9.37 6.55 17.89
CA ASN A 81 9.95 7.00 19.15
C ASN A 81 11.22 6.23 19.52
N LEU A 82 11.25 4.91 19.29
CA LEU A 82 12.47 4.12 19.44
C LEU A 82 13.46 4.40 18.30
N GLY A 83 12.96 4.43 17.06
CA GLY A 83 13.73 4.73 15.86
C GLY A 83 14.51 6.05 15.95
N TRP A 84 13.98 7.09 16.59
CA TRP A 84 14.67 8.37 16.79
C TRP A 84 15.99 8.25 17.56
N TRP A 85 16.09 7.26 18.45
CA TRP A 85 17.22 7.08 19.36
C TRP A 85 18.07 5.85 19.07
N HIS A 86 17.54 4.93 18.26
CA HIS A 86 18.14 3.63 17.98
C HIS A 86 18.39 3.38 16.50
N GLU A 87 17.59 3.99 15.63
CA GLU A 87 17.57 3.87 14.16
C GLU A 87 17.39 2.44 13.60
N ILE A 88 17.77 1.40 14.31
CA ILE A 88 17.72 0.00 13.88
C ILE A 88 17.24 -0.87 15.04
N ILE A 89 16.30 -1.77 14.75
CA ILE A 89 15.79 -2.80 15.65
C ILE A 89 15.85 -4.14 14.90
N ASN A 90 16.81 -4.98 15.27
CA ASN A 90 16.89 -6.36 14.79
C ASN A 90 15.92 -7.22 15.62
N ASP A 91 15.09 -8.01 14.96
CA ASP A 91 14.03 -8.79 15.63
C ASP A 91 13.69 -10.08 14.85
N GLU A 92 12.87 -10.93 15.47
CA GLU A 92 12.25 -12.09 14.83
C GLU A 92 10.72 -11.99 14.94
N ILE A 93 10.02 -12.15 13.82
CA ILE A 93 8.56 -12.13 13.76
C ILE A 93 8.04 -13.32 12.95
N GLY A 94 7.12 -14.09 13.53
CA GLY A 94 6.51 -15.22 12.82
C GLY A 94 7.52 -16.23 12.26
N GLY A 95 8.68 -16.40 12.91
CA GLY A 95 9.79 -17.26 12.47
C GLY A 95 10.71 -16.66 11.39
N GLN A 96 10.52 -15.40 11.01
CA GLN A 96 11.36 -14.67 10.06
C GLN A 96 12.23 -13.65 10.80
N PHE A 97 13.55 -13.69 10.59
CA PHE A 97 14.44 -12.63 11.05
C PHE A 97 14.29 -11.40 10.18
N ILE A 98 14.17 -10.24 10.84
CA ILE A 98 14.00 -8.94 10.20
C ILE A 98 14.90 -7.88 10.85
N SER A 99 15.16 -6.81 10.10
CA SER A 99 15.72 -5.57 10.61
C SER A 99 14.78 -4.42 10.28
N VAL A 100 14.20 -3.81 11.32
CA VAL A 100 13.36 -2.62 11.20
C VAL A 100 14.26 -1.41 11.35
N THR A 101 14.26 -0.54 10.34
CA THR A 101 15.20 0.58 10.22
C THR A 101 14.43 1.87 10.06
N PHE A 102 14.88 2.92 10.73
CA PHE A 102 14.30 4.25 10.71
C PHE A 102 15.39 5.31 10.66
N CYS A 103 15.36 6.17 9.65
CA CYS A 103 16.24 7.33 9.60
C CYS A 103 15.45 8.61 9.94
N PRO A 104 15.68 9.24 11.11
CA PRO A 104 14.97 10.45 11.52
C PRO A 104 15.29 11.67 10.66
N LEU A 105 16.39 11.62 9.91
CA LEU A 105 16.81 12.70 9.02
C LEU A 105 16.05 12.71 7.69
N THR A 106 15.59 11.55 7.24
CA THR A 106 14.89 11.39 5.94
C THR A 106 13.45 10.93 6.09
N GLY A 107 12.99 10.64 7.31
CA GLY A 107 11.65 10.12 7.58
C GLY A 107 11.41 8.77 6.91
N THR A 108 12.44 7.93 6.82
CA THR A 108 12.37 6.66 6.10
C THR A 108 12.30 5.48 7.06
N ALA A 109 11.15 4.81 7.10
CA ALA A 109 10.97 3.50 7.72
C ALA A 109 11.10 2.39 6.68
N MET A 110 12.02 1.44 6.88
CA MET A 110 12.24 0.31 5.97
C MET A 110 12.48 -0.97 6.77
N VAL A 111 11.88 -2.08 6.34
CA VAL A 111 12.02 -3.38 6.98
C VAL A 111 12.68 -4.36 6.03
N PHE A 112 13.79 -4.95 6.44
CA PHE A 112 14.53 -5.91 5.60
C PHE A 112 14.43 -7.32 6.15
N ALA A 113 14.39 -8.31 5.27
CA ALA A 113 14.71 -9.68 5.67
C ALA A 113 16.18 -9.71 6.13
N ALA A 114 16.42 -10.33 7.29
CA ALA A 114 17.71 -10.33 7.96
C ALA A 114 18.15 -11.75 8.30
N THR A 115 18.02 -12.66 7.33
CA THR A 115 18.49 -14.05 7.45
C THR A 115 19.72 -14.23 6.58
N ASP A 116 20.81 -14.69 7.18
CA ASP A 116 22.04 -15.00 6.45
C ASP A 116 21.90 -16.35 5.72
N THR A 117 22.82 -16.62 4.81
CA THR A 117 22.96 -17.85 4.03
C THR A 117 23.06 -19.11 4.89
N ASP A 118 23.56 -19.01 6.12
CA ASP A 118 23.63 -20.12 7.08
C ASP A 118 22.36 -20.27 7.94
N GLY A 119 21.35 -19.41 7.73
CA GLY A 119 20.10 -19.36 8.47
C GLY A 119 20.15 -18.58 9.78
N SER A 120 21.28 -17.97 10.13
CA SER A 120 21.40 -17.09 11.30
C SER A 120 20.80 -15.70 11.05
N GLN A 121 20.59 -14.94 12.12
CA GLN A 121 20.11 -13.56 12.02
C GLN A 121 21.27 -12.64 11.64
N ILE A 122 21.12 -11.92 10.54
CA ILE A 122 21.95 -10.74 10.25
C ILE A 122 21.56 -9.65 11.25
N GLN A 123 22.55 -9.11 11.96
CA GLN A 123 22.32 -8.03 12.92
C GLN A 123 22.94 -6.75 12.39
N PHE A 124 22.10 -5.80 12.00
CA PHE A 124 22.58 -4.50 11.55
C PHE A 124 22.88 -3.59 12.74
N GLY A 125 23.97 -2.83 12.61
CA GLY A 125 24.32 -1.72 13.48
C GLY A 125 24.32 -0.39 12.74
N VAL A 126 24.38 0.71 13.50
CA VAL A 126 24.43 2.07 12.95
C VAL A 126 25.89 2.44 12.68
N SER A 127 26.26 2.74 11.44
CA SER A 127 27.65 3.04 11.10
C SER A 127 28.11 4.43 11.54
N GLY A 128 27.17 5.36 11.76
CA GLY A 128 27.45 6.79 11.93
C GLY A 128 27.77 7.51 10.62
N LEU A 129 27.65 6.82 9.48
CA LEU A 129 27.82 7.37 8.14
C LEU A 129 26.46 7.61 7.49
N LEU A 130 26.45 8.56 6.56
CA LEU A 130 25.28 8.94 5.78
C LEU A 130 25.63 8.98 4.30
N ILE A 131 24.64 8.68 3.46
CA ILE A 131 24.60 9.05 2.05
C ILE A 131 23.31 9.83 1.86
N ASN A 132 23.36 11.00 1.21
CA ASN A 132 22.19 11.86 1.03
C ASN A 132 21.37 12.15 2.31
N SER A 133 22.06 12.31 3.45
CA SER A 133 21.44 12.45 4.79
C SER A 133 20.76 11.20 5.33
N ASN A 134 20.73 10.10 4.57
CA ASN A 134 20.11 8.84 4.94
C ASN A 134 21.12 7.90 5.60
N LEU A 135 20.62 7.13 6.57
CA LEU A 135 21.34 6.14 7.36
C LEU A 135 22.11 5.14 6.48
N VAL A 136 23.38 4.92 6.81
CA VAL A 136 24.13 3.74 6.34
C VAL A 136 24.25 2.74 7.48
N MET A 137 23.71 1.55 7.27
CA MET A 137 23.79 0.42 8.19
C MET A 137 25.11 -0.31 7.98
N PHE A 138 25.56 -1.07 8.97
CA PHE A 138 26.62 -2.05 8.76
C PHE A 138 26.22 -3.42 9.29
N ASP A 139 26.71 -4.48 8.66
CA ASP A 139 26.54 -5.84 9.18
C ASP A 139 27.52 -6.07 10.33
N ARG A 140 26.99 -6.46 11.50
CA ARG A 140 27.83 -6.76 12.67
C ARG A 140 28.54 -8.10 12.57
N SER A 141 28.10 -9.01 11.70
CA SER A 141 28.69 -10.34 11.54
C SER A 141 30.17 -10.24 11.13
N ASP A 142 30.45 -9.42 10.11
CA ASP A 142 31.79 -9.10 9.63
C ASP A 142 32.33 -7.78 10.18
N GLY A 143 31.43 -6.90 10.66
CA GLY A 143 31.79 -5.63 11.23
C GLY A 143 32.36 -4.63 10.23
N GLU A 144 32.17 -4.78 8.92
CA GLU A 144 32.74 -3.90 7.88
C GLU A 144 31.79 -3.62 6.72
N THR A 145 30.90 -4.55 6.35
CA THR A 145 30.01 -4.38 5.19
C THR A 145 28.94 -3.33 5.45
N LEU A 146 28.79 -2.38 4.52
CA LEU A 146 27.92 -1.21 4.60
C LEU A 146 26.73 -1.33 3.65
N PHE A 147 25.55 -1.02 4.16
CA PHE A 147 24.29 -1.00 3.43
C PHE A 147 23.60 0.37 3.60
N PRO A 148 23.62 1.26 2.59
CA PRO A 148 22.81 2.47 2.62
C PRO A 148 21.32 2.11 2.62
N GLN A 149 20.54 2.63 3.57
CA GLN A 149 19.17 2.18 3.85
C GLN A 149 18.25 2.27 2.61
N MET A 150 18.19 3.42 1.94
CA MET A 150 17.29 3.62 0.77
C MET A 150 17.71 2.88 -0.50
N ILE A 151 18.97 2.42 -0.58
CA ILE A 151 19.51 1.63 -1.70
C ILE A 151 19.48 0.13 -1.42
N TYR A 152 19.66 -0.23 -0.14
CA TYR A 152 19.61 -1.58 0.43
C TYR A 152 20.46 -2.62 -0.32
N THR A 153 21.58 -2.16 -0.87
CA THR A 153 22.62 -2.96 -1.52
C THR A 153 23.95 -2.68 -0.84
N ALA A 154 24.75 -3.71 -0.60
CA ALA A 154 26.09 -3.58 -0.05
C ALA A 154 27.01 -2.83 -1.00
N ILE A 155 27.80 -1.89 -0.45
CA ILE A 155 28.63 -0.95 -1.23
C ILE A 155 30.13 -1.11 -1.01
N ASN A 156 30.56 -2.01 -0.13
CA ASN A 156 31.97 -2.29 0.14
C ASN A 156 32.16 -3.75 0.57
N GLY A 157 33.43 -4.16 0.66
CA GLY A 157 33.79 -5.52 1.05
C GLY A 157 33.53 -6.56 -0.04
N ASP A 158 33.52 -7.82 0.35
CA ASP A 158 33.33 -8.95 -0.58
C ASP A 158 31.85 -9.10 -1.00
N SER A 159 30.93 -8.52 -0.23
CA SER A 159 29.48 -8.52 -0.47
C SER A 159 28.98 -7.39 -1.38
N VAL A 160 29.86 -6.64 -2.03
CA VAL A 160 29.46 -5.57 -2.97
C VAL A 160 28.44 -6.08 -3.98
N GLY A 161 27.27 -5.43 -4.04
CA GLY A 161 26.17 -5.82 -4.92
C GLY A 161 25.15 -6.78 -4.29
N ASP A 162 25.44 -7.38 -3.14
CA ASP A 162 24.47 -8.16 -2.37
C ASP A 162 23.36 -7.23 -1.89
N ARG A 163 22.11 -7.62 -2.16
CA ARG A 163 20.94 -6.79 -1.94
C ARG A 163 20.02 -7.40 -0.90
N LEU A 164 19.56 -6.58 0.04
CA LEU A 164 18.58 -6.98 1.04
C LEU A 164 17.19 -7.07 0.41
N GLU A 165 16.40 -8.03 0.88
CA GLU A 165 14.98 -8.11 0.53
C GLU A 165 14.21 -7.08 1.38
N LEU A 166 13.60 -6.10 0.72
CA LEU A 166 12.67 -5.17 1.36
C LEU A 166 11.33 -5.88 1.60
N LEU A 167 10.90 -5.91 2.85
CA LEU A 167 9.63 -6.50 3.27
C LEU A 167 8.53 -5.43 3.35
N PRO A 168 7.26 -5.80 3.10
CA PRO A 168 6.14 -4.91 3.31
C PRO A 168 6.04 -4.46 4.78
N ALA A 169 5.81 -3.17 4.97
CA ALA A 169 5.54 -2.56 6.26
C ALA A 169 4.49 -1.45 6.09
N VAL A 170 3.80 -1.11 7.17
CA VAL A 170 2.83 -0.02 7.20
C VAL A 170 3.30 1.02 8.20
N GLU A 171 3.65 2.20 7.73
CA GLU A 171 3.85 3.36 8.61
C GLU A 171 2.48 4.03 8.82
N THR A 172 2.09 4.19 10.08
CA THR A 172 0.77 4.71 10.46
C THR A 172 0.77 5.17 11.92
N THR A 173 -0.22 5.94 12.32
CA THR A 173 -0.43 6.26 13.76
C THR A 173 -0.65 4.99 14.61
N TRP A 174 -0.20 5.04 15.85
CA TRP A 174 -0.45 3.98 16.84
C TRP A 174 -1.94 3.70 17.03
N ALA A 175 -2.78 4.74 16.98
CA ALA A 175 -4.23 4.63 17.01
C ALA A 175 -4.77 3.74 15.90
N MET A 176 -4.33 3.98 14.66
CA MET A 176 -4.77 3.23 13.49
C MET A 176 -4.24 1.79 13.53
N TRP A 177 -2.95 1.59 13.80
CA TRP A 177 -2.37 0.25 13.87
C TRP A 177 -3.09 -0.65 14.90
N LYS A 178 -3.44 -0.13 16.08
CA LYS A 178 -4.23 -0.89 17.07
C LYS A 178 -5.63 -1.26 16.59
N LYS A 179 -6.26 -0.43 15.77
CA LYS A 179 -7.58 -0.74 15.19
C LYS A 179 -7.44 -1.86 14.15
N LEU A 180 -6.40 -1.80 13.33
CA LEU A 180 -6.11 -2.81 12.30
C LEU A 180 -5.66 -4.14 12.91
N HIS A 181 -4.84 -4.10 13.96
CA HIS A 181 -4.24 -5.27 14.63
C HIS A 181 -4.39 -5.17 16.16
N PRO A 182 -5.58 -5.44 16.72
CA PRO A 182 -5.83 -5.32 18.16
C PRO A 182 -5.03 -6.31 19.01
N ASP A 183 -4.55 -7.41 18.43
CA ASP A 183 -3.70 -8.43 19.03
C ASP A 183 -2.19 -8.15 18.90
N THR A 184 -1.83 -7.00 18.29
CA THR A 184 -0.43 -6.62 18.06
C THR A 184 0.39 -6.56 19.35
N ARG A 185 1.70 -6.73 19.20
CA ARG A 185 2.69 -6.55 20.26
C ARG A 185 3.57 -5.35 19.93
N VAL A 186 3.94 -4.56 20.93
CA VAL A 186 4.74 -3.34 20.77
C VAL A 186 6.14 -3.56 21.32
N ALA A 187 7.17 -3.15 20.59
CA ALA A 187 8.54 -3.16 21.09
C ALA A 187 8.63 -2.37 22.41
N ALA A 188 9.41 -2.83 23.38
CA ALA A 188 9.51 -2.20 24.69
C ALA A 188 10.76 -1.33 24.81
N ALA A 189 10.57 -0.09 25.28
CA ALA A 189 11.65 0.83 25.62
C ALA A 189 12.63 0.23 26.64
N GLY A 190 13.92 0.54 26.48
CA GLY A 190 14.98 0.14 27.42
C GLY A 190 15.37 -1.34 27.37
N THR A 191 14.94 -2.11 26.38
CA THR A 191 15.29 -3.53 26.21
C THR A 191 16.09 -3.78 24.92
N GLY A 192 16.69 -4.96 24.76
CA GLY A 192 17.47 -5.31 23.56
C GLY A 192 18.91 -4.75 23.53
N TRP A 193 19.50 -4.53 24.70
CA TRP A 193 20.86 -3.97 24.88
C TRP A 193 21.95 -5.01 25.15
N ASP A 194 21.61 -6.30 25.18
CA ASP A 194 22.49 -7.38 25.63
C ASP A 194 23.83 -7.41 24.85
N TYR A 195 23.80 -7.04 23.57
CA TYR A 195 24.97 -6.95 22.71
C TYR A 195 26.07 -6.02 23.25
N TYR A 196 25.71 -4.97 24.01
CA TYR A 196 26.68 -4.02 24.53
C TYR A 196 27.32 -4.46 25.87
N GLU A 197 27.10 -5.69 26.33
CA GLU A 197 27.72 -6.28 27.53
C GLU A 197 27.59 -5.40 28.80
N GLY A 198 26.49 -4.65 28.93
CA GLY A 198 26.29 -3.71 30.04
C GLY A 198 27.17 -2.46 30.00
N LYS A 199 27.94 -2.23 28.92
CA LYS A 199 28.75 -1.02 28.70
C LYS A 199 27.90 0.22 28.45
N ARG A 200 26.59 0.07 28.28
CA ARG A 200 25.68 1.16 27.92
C ARG A 200 24.47 1.21 28.84
N THR A 201 24.22 2.41 29.38
CA THR A 201 23.02 2.68 30.16
C THR A 201 21.83 2.83 29.21
N PRO A 202 20.71 2.10 29.44
CA PRO A 202 19.49 2.31 28.68
C PRO A 202 19.02 3.76 28.75
N TYR A 203 18.41 4.26 27.69
CA TYR A 203 17.80 5.58 27.75
C TYR A 203 16.64 5.58 28.75
N PRO A 204 16.51 6.64 29.57
CA PRO A 204 15.34 6.78 30.42
C PRO A 204 14.10 6.90 29.54
N TYR A 205 12.99 6.42 30.06
CA TYR A 205 11.77 6.28 29.30
C TYR A 205 11.26 7.61 28.71
N GLU A 206 11.41 8.70 29.45
CA GLU A 206 10.99 10.06 29.07
C GLU A 206 11.69 10.52 27.79
N ARG A 207 12.89 9.99 27.54
CA ARG A 207 13.65 10.29 26.32
C ARG A 207 12.91 9.85 25.06
N TYR A 208 12.16 8.75 25.12
CA TYR A 208 11.37 8.26 23.99
C TYR A 208 10.10 9.07 23.75
N THR A 209 9.73 10.00 24.64
CA THR A 209 8.60 10.92 24.43
C THR A 209 9.02 12.26 23.84
N GLU A 210 10.32 12.48 23.64
CA GLU A 210 10.89 13.72 23.13
C GLU A 210 11.66 13.47 21.84
N TYR A 211 11.29 14.17 20.77
CA TYR A 211 11.98 14.08 19.49
C TYR A 211 13.38 14.74 19.59
N PRO A 212 14.47 14.04 19.24
CA PRO A 212 15.84 14.51 19.48
C PRO A 212 16.29 15.68 18.59
N TYR A 213 15.66 15.90 17.43
CA TYR A 213 16.11 16.88 16.44
C TYR A 213 15.26 18.16 16.48
N ILE A 214 15.23 18.83 17.63
CA ILE A 214 14.62 20.15 17.80
C ILE A 214 15.72 21.21 17.96
N SER A 215 15.67 22.27 17.16
CA SER A 215 16.65 23.37 17.22
C SER A 215 15.97 24.73 17.17
N PHE A 216 16.24 25.61 18.15
CA PHE A 216 15.71 26.98 18.21
C PHE A 216 14.19 27.08 17.90
N SER A 217 13.39 26.17 18.49
CA SER A 217 11.93 26.05 18.28
C SER A 217 11.48 25.56 16.90
N ARG A 218 12.37 24.94 16.13
CA ARG A 218 12.06 24.27 14.85
C ARG A 218 12.08 22.77 15.04
N ASP A 219 10.97 22.13 14.73
CA ASP A 219 10.89 20.67 14.62
C ASP A 219 11.51 20.26 13.26
N TYR A 220 12.57 19.46 13.30
CA TYR A 220 13.23 19.01 12.08
C TYR A 220 12.27 18.23 11.17
N ARG A 221 11.26 17.54 11.70
CA ARG A 221 10.32 16.74 10.89
C ARG A 221 9.51 17.60 9.92
N THR A 222 9.19 18.83 10.32
CA THR A 222 8.23 19.69 9.59
C THR A 222 8.86 20.96 9.01
N SER A 223 10.05 21.37 9.48
CA SER A 223 10.70 22.59 9.01
C SER A 223 11.42 22.39 7.66
N ASN A 224 10.86 22.97 6.60
CA ASN A 224 11.46 22.99 5.25
C ASN A 224 12.66 23.94 5.10
N GLU A 225 12.98 24.74 6.12
CA GLU A 225 13.98 25.81 6.02
C GLU A 225 15.42 25.33 6.21
N TYR A 226 15.63 24.11 6.72
CA TYR A 226 16.97 23.60 6.98
C TYR A 226 17.06 22.07 6.94
N LEU A 227 18.23 21.60 6.51
CA LEU A 227 18.67 20.22 6.61
C LEU A 227 19.96 20.19 7.44
N LEU A 228 20.13 19.15 8.28
CA LEU A 228 21.36 18.97 9.07
C LEU A 228 22.53 18.57 8.17
N PHE A 229 22.22 17.79 7.14
CA PHE A 229 23.13 17.38 6.09
C PHE A 229 22.45 17.65 4.75
N LEU A 230 23.23 18.06 3.74
CA LEU A 230 22.71 18.20 2.38
C LEU A 230 22.93 16.89 1.62
N PRO A 231 22.09 16.59 0.61
CA PRO A 231 22.33 15.47 -0.29
C PRO A 231 23.75 15.51 -0.89
N SER A 232 24.53 14.44 -0.72
CA SER A 232 25.94 14.43 -1.12
C SER A 232 26.12 14.12 -2.60
N THR A 233 25.25 13.32 -3.20
CA THR A 233 25.45 12.71 -4.53
C THR A 233 25.05 13.61 -5.71
N ASN A 234 24.48 14.77 -5.43
CA ASN A 234 24.08 15.77 -6.43
C ASN A 234 24.66 17.17 -6.10
N GLY A 235 25.73 17.23 -5.30
CA GLY A 235 26.37 18.50 -4.94
C GLY A 235 25.55 19.37 -3.96
N GLY A 236 24.57 18.79 -3.26
CA GLY A 236 23.72 19.51 -2.31
C GLY A 236 22.53 20.24 -2.93
N GLU A 237 22.28 20.03 -4.22
CA GLU A 237 21.13 20.61 -4.91
C GLU A 237 19.82 19.95 -4.42
N LEU A 238 18.78 20.75 -4.22
CA LEU A 238 17.47 20.26 -3.79
C LEU A 238 16.50 20.32 -4.96
N ASP A 239 15.75 19.24 -5.15
CA ASP A 239 14.69 19.18 -6.15
C ASP A 239 13.52 20.10 -5.73
N SER A 240 13.05 20.93 -6.66
CA SER A 240 12.05 21.97 -6.40
C SER A 240 10.61 21.60 -6.75
N ARG A 241 10.35 20.33 -7.15
CA ARG A 241 9.00 19.87 -7.50
C ARG A 241 8.05 19.85 -6.29
N TYR A 242 8.59 19.61 -5.09
CA TYR A 242 7.86 19.63 -3.81
C TYR A 242 8.66 20.37 -2.74
N ALA A 243 8.02 20.67 -1.60
CA ALA A 243 8.77 21.19 -0.46
C ALA A 243 9.74 20.13 0.06
N VAL A 244 10.84 20.60 0.65
CA VAL A 244 11.99 19.77 1.04
C VAL A 244 11.58 18.51 1.80
N LYS A 245 10.65 18.62 2.75
CA LYS A 245 10.21 17.55 3.65
C LYS A 245 8.78 17.09 3.41
N ASP A 246 8.20 17.41 2.25
CA ASP A 246 6.94 16.78 1.86
C ASP A 246 7.14 15.26 1.84
N VAL A 247 6.21 14.52 2.45
CA VAL A 247 6.29 13.06 2.53
C VAL A 247 5.73 12.46 1.25
N VAL A 248 6.44 11.47 0.72
CA VAL A 248 5.98 10.66 -0.41
C VAL A 248 6.01 9.19 -0.04
N LEU A 249 5.00 8.42 -0.47
CA LEU A 249 5.14 6.97 -0.58
C LEU A 249 5.96 6.68 -1.83
N GLY A 250 7.06 5.97 -1.65
CA GLY A 250 7.95 5.57 -2.72
C GLY A 250 7.84 4.10 -3.06
N ILE A 251 7.69 3.77 -4.34
CA ILE A 251 7.73 2.40 -4.86
C ILE A 251 8.89 2.28 -5.84
N CYS A 252 9.75 1.28 -5.63
CA CYS A 252 10.83 0.91 -6.55
C CYS A 252 10.58 -0.49 -7.09
N ARG A 253 10.40 -0.65 -8.41
CA ARG A 253 10.20 -1.96 -9.04
C ARG A 253 10.71 -1.98 -10.48
N GLU A 254 11.43 -3.04 -10.84
CA GLU A 254 11.91 -3.36 -12.20
C GLU A 254 12.64 -2.20 -12.92
N GLY A 255 13.38 -1.39 -12.15
CA GLY A 255 14.11 -0.22 -12.66
C GLY A 255 13.24 1.04 -12.77
N GLU A 256 11.94 0.93 -12.47
CA GLU A 256 11.01 2.05 -12.37
C GLU A 256 10.87 2.51 -10.91
N THR A 257 10.73 3.82 -10.75
CA THR A 257 10.43 4.45 -9.47
C THR A 257 9.22 5.35 -9.60
N ARG A 258 8.28 5.22 -8.66
CA ARG A 258 7.05 6.01 -8.58
C ARG A 258 6.95 6.63 -7.18
N ALA A 259 6.69 7.93 -7.15
CA ALA A 259 6.39 8.67 -5.93
C ALA A 259 4.90 9.03 -5.89
N TYR A 260 4.27 8.85 -4.73
CA TYR A 260 2.93 9.30 -4.41
C TYR A 260 3.02 10.34 -3.28
N PRO A 261 3.02 11.64 -3.60
CA PRO A 261 3.10 12.70 -2.61
C PRO A 261 1.84 12.75 -1.74
N PHE A 262 2.01 12.72 -0.43
CA PHE A 262 0.88 12.74 0.52
C PHE A 262 0.07 14.02 0.39
N ALA A 263 0.73 15.14 0.08
CA ALA A 263 0.07 16.43 -0.13
C ALA A 263 -0.88 16.46 -1.34
N ASP A 264 -0.69 15.55 -2.31
CA ASP A 264 -1.47 15.49 -3.54
C ASP A 264 -2.58 14.43 -3.50
N MET A 265 -2.51 13.48 -2.55
CA MET A 265 -3.50 12.42 -2.39
C MET A 265 -4.66 12.91 -1.52
N PRO A 266 -5.92 12.85 -1.99
CA PRO A 266 -7.06 13.24 -1.17
C PRO A 266 -7.28 12.24 -0.03
N ASP A 267 -7.84 12.71 1.08
CA ASP A 267 -8.19 11.83 2.19
C ASP A 267 -9.19 10.74 1.74
N GLY A 268 -8.95 9.50 2.19
CA GLY A 268 -9.74 8.34 1.78
C GLY A 268 -9.46 7.84 0.35
N ALA A 269 -8.35 8.24 -0.27
CA ALA A 269 -8.08 7.86 -1.67
C ALA A 269 -7.87 6.36 -1.85
N VAL A 270 -8.40 5.86 -2.97
CA VAL A 270 -8.17 4.52 -3.51
C VAL A 270 -7.68 4.72 -4.94
N ILE A 271 -6.40 4.51 -5.15
CA ILE A 271 -5.68 4.93 -6.35
C ILE A 271 -5.27 3.70 -7.14
N ASN A 272 -5.89 3.48 -8.30
CA ASN A 272 -5.50 2.42 -9.23
C ASN A 272 -4.35 2.91 -10.09
N ASP A 273 -3.25 2.17 -10.13
CA ASP A 273 -2.08 2.54 -10.91
C ASP A 273 -1.38 1.32 -11.49
N ARG A 274 -0.38 1.57 -12.33
CA ARG A 274 0.50 0.57 -12.89
C ARG A 274 1.96 1.03 -12.85
N ILE A 275 2.86 0.13 -12.46
CA ILE A 275 4.31 0.33 -12.52
C ILE A 275 4.88 -0.88 -13.26
N GLY A 276 5.55 -0.65 -14.39
CA GLY A 276 5.89 -1.72 -15.33
C GLY A 276 4.67 -2.55 -15.73
N ASP A 277 4.73 -3.86 -15.53
CA ASP A 277 3.64 -4.79 -15.79
C ASP A 277 2.66 -4.95 -14.63
N GLN A 278 3.01 -4.49 -13.42
CA GLN A 278 2.24 -4.68 -12.20
C GLN A 278 1.11 -3.67 -12.06
N SER A 279 -0.12 -4.18 -12.06
CA SER A 279 -1.28 -3.42 -11.59
C SER A 279 -1.29 -3.37 -10.06
N LEU A 280 -1.59 -2.21 -9.50
CA LEU A 280 -1.62 -1.98 -8.07
C LEU A 280 -2.74 -1.03 -7.66
N VAL A 281 -3.10 -1.08 -6.38
CA VAL A 281 -3.95 -0.10 -5.73
C VAL A 281 -3.24 0.48 -4.51
N VAL A 282 -3.18 1.82 -4.41
CA VAL A 282 -2.73 2.52 -3.21
C VAL A 282 -3.95 2.99 -2.42
N VAL A 283 -4.02 2.56 -1.16
CA VAL A 283 -5.07 2.95 -0.22
C VAL A 283 -4.48 3.98 0.74
N PHE A 284 -5.11 5.15 0.85
CA PHE A 284 -4.56 6.28 1.60
C PHE A 284 -5.56 6.88 2.58
N ASP A 285 -5.10 7.12 3.81
CA ASP A 285 -5.83 7.80 4.89
C ASP A 285 -4.93 8.92 5.43
N ALA A 286 -5.36 10.17 5.26
CA ALA A 286 -4.54 11.34 5.55
C ALA A 286 -4.39 11.56 7.06
N ASP A 287 -5.47 11.35 7.83
CA ASP A 287 -5.51 11.56 9.28
C ASP A 287 -4.49 10.68 10.01
N SER A 288 -4.38 9.41 9.61
CA SER A 288 -3.43 8.47 10.18
C SER A 288 -2.07 8.40 9.47
N HIS A 289 -1.85 9.25 8.46
CA HIS A 289 -0.66 9.25 7.60
C HIS A 289 -0.37 7.86 7.00
N THR A 290 -1.41 7.13 6.62
CA THR A 290 -1.27 5.74 6.17
C THR A 290 -1.40 5.65 4.66
N ALA A 291 -0.38 5.12 3.99
CA ALA A 291 -0.45 4.76 2.58
C ALA A 291 -0.04 3.29 2.42
N ILE A 292 -0.91 2.46 1.86
CA ILE A 292 -0.63 1.02 1.68
C ILE A 292 -0.80 0.65 0.20
N PRO A 293 0.29 0.29 -0.50
CA PRO A 293 0.21 -0.25 -1.84
C PRO A 293 -0.03 -1.76 -1.79
N TYR A 294 -1.02 -2.22 -2.55
CA TYR A 294 -1.33 -3.62 -2.78
C TYR A 294 -1.20 -3.95 -4.26
N SER A 295 -0.76 -5.16 -4.58
CA SER A 295 -1.02 -5.73 -5.88
C SER A 295 -2.54 -5.85 -6.06
N SER A 296 -3.05 -5.33 -7.18
CA SER A 296 -4.47 -5.47 -7.51
C SER A 296 -4.79 -6.76 -8.27
N ASP A 297 -3.78 -7.60 -8.52
CA ASP A 297 -3.95 -8.90 -9.18
C ASP A 297 -4.46 -9.94 -8.17
N VAL A 298 -5.64 -10.49 -8.44
CA VAL A 298 -6.23 -11.57 -7.66
C VAL A 298 -6.45 -12.77 -8.59
N GLY A 299 -5.59 -13.77 -8.47
CA GLY A 299 -5.72 -15.00 -9.26
C GLY A 299 -5.32 -14.89 -10.73
N GLY A 300 -4.55 -13.88 -11.11
CA GLY A 300 -4.09 -13.58 -12.47
C GLY A 300 -4.93 -12.51 -13.18
N ASP A 301 -5.98 -12.00 -12.54
CA ASP A 301 -6.86 -10.98 -13.08
C ASP A 301 -6.68 -9.67 -12.28
N PRO A 302 -6.27 -8.56 -12.92
CA PRO A 302 -6.14 -7.27 -12.24
C PRO A 302 -7.52 -6.68 -11.95
N LEU A 303 -7.72 -6.26 -10.71
CA LEU A 303 -8.92 -5.58 -10.23
C LEU A 303 -8.72 -4.06 -10.23
N ASN A 304 -9.83 -3.33 -10.38
CA ASN A 304 -9.89 -1.88 -10.21
C ASN A 304 -10.83 -1.55 -9.07
N PHE A 305 -10.48 -0.57 -8.26
CA PHE A 305 -11.16 -0.26 -7.01
C PHE A 305 -11.64 1.18 -6.95
N TYR A 306 -12.67 1.42 -6.16
CA TYR A 306 -13.11 2.77 -5.78
C TYR A 306 -13.45 2.80 -4.29
N ALA A 307 -13.28 3.97 -3.69
CA ALA A 307 -13.64 4.19 -2.29
C ALA A 307 -15.16 4.09 -2.09
N VAL A 308 -15.58 3.50 -0.99
CA VAL A 308 -16.99 3.42 -0.58
C VAL A 308 -17.16 3.91 0.86
N GLU A 309 -18.36 4.34 1.21
CA GLU A 309 -18.66 4.67 2.60
C GLU A 309 -18.45 3.43 3.49
N SER A 310 -17.70 3.63 4.58
CA SER A 310 -17.47 2.62 5.60
C SER A 310 -18.77 2.40 6.38
N GLU A 311 -19.21 1.14 6.47
CA GLU A 311 -20.38 0.78 7.28
C GLU A 311 -20.04 0.64 8.78
N GLY A 312 -18.74 0.72 9.12
CA GLY A 312 -18.21 0.61 10.48
C GLY A 312 -17.57 1.89 11.03
N SER A 313 -16.95 1.79 12.21
CA SER A 313 -16.27 2.92 12.84
C SER A 313 -14.93 3.21 12.15
N LEU A 314 -14.96 4.10 11.15
CA LEU A 314 -13.83 4.92 10.68
C LEU A 314 -12.69 4.22 9.92
N LEU A 315 -12.89 3.04 9.31
CA LEU A 315 -11.86 2.44 8.45
C LEU A 315 -12.23 2.63 6.99
N LEU A 316 -11.26 3.07 6.18
CA LEU A 316 -11.41 3.14 4.73
C LEU A 316 -11.77 1.76 4.17
N GLU A 317 -12.89 1.70 3.45
CA GLU A 317 -13.36 0.54 2.72
C GLU A 317 -13.45 0.88 1.23
N PHE A 318 -13.25 -0.13 0.40
CA PHE A 318 -13.23 0.04 -1.04
C PHE A 318 -13.87 -1.16 -1.72
N MET A 319 -14.34 -0.99 -2.95
CA MET A 319 -15.02 -2.03 -3.70
C MET A 319 -14.34 -2.23 -5.04
N ASP A 320 -14.15 -3.48 -5.45
CA ASP A 320 -13.67 -3.77 -6.80
C ASP A 320 -14.81 -3.66 -7.83
N ILE A 321 -14.46 -3.25 -9.04
CA ILE A 321 -15.39 -3.02 -10.14
C ILE A 321 -15.79 -4.35 -10.80
N GLU A 322 -14.87 -5.31 -10.86
CA GLU A 322 -15.01 -6.54 -11.64
C GLU A 322 -16.00 -7.52 -11.01
N THR A 323 -15.93 -7.68 -9.70
CA THR A 323 -16.72 -8.64 -8.91
C THR A 323 -17.70 -7.97 -7.96
N GLY A 324 -17.46 -6.70 -7.60
CA GLY A 324 -18.27 -5.99 -6.60
C GLY A 324 -18.02 -6.50 -5.18
N SER A 325 -16.84 -7.06 -4.90
CA SER A 325 -16.46 -7.45 -3.55
C SER A 325 -16.01 -6.21 -2.77
N ARG A 326 -16.39 -6.16 -1.49
CA ARG A 326 -16.02 -5.08 -0.57
C ARG A 326 -14.77 -5.50 0.19
N TRP A 327 -13.84 -4.59 0.30
CA TRP A 327 -12.51 -4.78 0.88
C TRP A 327 -12.27 -3.77 2.00
N ASN A 328 -11.56 -4.21 3.03
CA ASN A 328 -11.09 -3.32 4.11
C ASN A 328 -9.67 -2.80 3.82
N MET A 329 -9.21 -1.85 4.62
CA MET A 329 -7.88 -1.24 4.51
C MET A 329 -6.70 -2.24 4.61
N LEU A 330 -6.90 -3.43 5.18
CA LEU A 330 -5.90 -4.52 5.23
C LEU A 330 -5.83 -5.33 3.93
N GLY A 331 -6.56 -4.91 2.89
CA GLY A 331 -6.65 -5.62 1.63
C GLY A 331 -7.41 -6.93 1.74
N GLU A 332 -8.26 -7.12 2.75
CA GLU A 332 -9.09 -8.32 2.90
C GLU A 332 -10.49 -8.07 2.35
N ALA A 333 -10.96 -8.98 1.49
CA ALA A 333 -12.33 -8.97 1.01
C ALA A 333 -13.27 -9.42 2.13
N ILE A 334 -14.06 -8.48 2.65
CA ILE A 334 -14.99 -8.68 3.78
C ILE A 334 -16.40 -9.07 3.32
N ALA A 335 -16.74 -8.84 2.05
CA ALA A 335 -18.02 -9.23 1.47
C ALA A 335 -17.93 -9.41 -0.05
N GLY A 336 -18.91 -10.08 -0.63
CA GLY A 336 -19.00 -10.31 -2.08
C GLY A 336 -18.33 -11.60 -2.57
N PRO A 337 -18.21 -11.79 -3.89
CA PRO A 337 -17.69 -13.04 -4.48
C PRO A 337 -16.28 -13.44 -4.05
N LEU A 338 -15.43 -12.47 -3.73
CA LEU A 338 -14.04 -12.70 -3.30
C LEU A 338 -13.89 -12.73 -1.77
N ALA A 339 -14.98 -12.76 -1.00
CA ALA A 339 -14.90 -12.73 0.46
C ALA A 339 -13.94 -13.79 1.04
N GLY A 340 -13.01 -13.35 1.87
CA GLY A 340 -11.93 -14.16 2.45
C GLY A 340 -10.61 -14.15 1.67
N GLU A 341 -10.60 -13.65 0.43
CA GLU A 341 -9.36 -13.37 -0.29
C GLU A 341 -8.63 -12.15 0.30
N ARG A 342 -7.32 -12.08 0.06
CA ARG A 342 -6.46 -11.00 0.55
C ARG A 342 -5.50 -10.53 -0.54
N LEU A 343 -5.43 -9.22 -0.74
CA LEU A 343 -4.47 -8.58 -1.63
C LEU A 343 -3.05 -8.74 -1.08
N VAL A 344 -2.08 -8.88 -1.97
CA VAL A 344 -0.66 -8.96 -1.61
C VAL A 344 -0.12 -7.55 -1.41
N GLN A 345 0.27 -7.20 -0.19
CA GLN A 345 0.91 -5.91 0.09
C GLN A 345 2.26 -5.83 -0.62
N MET A 346 2.51 -4.71 -1.30
CA MET A 346 3.76 -4.46 -2.01
C MET A 346 4.80 -3.80 -1.08
N PRO A 347 6.09 -4.16 -1.19
CA PRO A 347 7.16 -3.41 -0.54
C PRO A 347 7.22 -1.97 -1.06
N ALA A 348 7.18 -1.03 -0.13
CA ALA A 348 7.25 0.40 -0.36
C ALA A 348 7.70 1.08 0.93
N TYR A 349 8.08 2.36 0.87
CA TYR A 349 8.47 3.12 2.06
C TYR A 349 8.18 4.61 1.90
N ASN A 350 7.93 5.27 3.02
CA ASN A 350 7.80 6.72 3.06
C ASN A 350 9.18 7.37 3.05
N ALA A 351 9.27 8.56 2.45
CA ALA A 351 10.47 9.39 2.51
C ALA A 351 10.10 10.87 2.40
N MET A 352 10.90 11.72 3.05
CA MET A 352 10.91 13.14 2.76
C MET A 352 11.42 13.38 1.32
N TRP A 353 10.79 14.30 0.61
CA TRP A 353 11.02 14.53 -0.83
C TRP A 353 12.48 14.77 -1.17
N PHE A 354 13.21 15.58 -0.39
CA PHE A 354 14.62 15.88 -0.65
C PHE A 354 15.49 14.61 -0.70
N ALA A 355 15.19 13.62 0.14
CA ALA A 355 15.92 12.37 0.19
C ALA A 355 15.49 11.48 -0.98
N TRP A 356 14.18 11.33 -1.19
CA TRP A 356 13.65 10.54 -2.32
C TRP A 356 14.20 11.02 -3.66
N ALA A 357 14.11 12.32 -3.95
CA ALA A 357 14.57 12.90 -5.20
C ALA A 357 16.10 12.86 -5.37
N ALA A 358 16.87 12.85 -4.28
CA ALA A 358 18.33 12.68 -4.37
C ALA A 358 18.70 11.27 -4.86
N TYR A 359 18.03 10.24 -4.36
CA TYR A 359 18.22 8.86 -4.82
C TYR A 359 17.53 8.56 -6.16
N TRP A 360 16.37 9.15 -6.42
CA TRP A 360 15.53 8.84 -7.57
C TRP A 360 15.12 10.13 -8.33
N PRO A 361 16.08 10.87 -8.92
CA PRO A 361 15.79 12.16 -9.56
C PRO A 361 14.80 12.01 -10.73
N GLU A 362 14.91 10.90 -11.48
CA GLU A 362 14.03 10.58 -12.60
C GLU A 362 12.72 9.88 -12.18
N THR A 363 12.42 9.86 -10.87
CA THR A 363 11.18 9.26 -10.37
C THR A 363 9.97 9.85 -11.09
N SER A 364 9.11 8.96 -11.55
CA SER A 364 7.79 9.36 -12.00
C SER A 364 6.97 9.76 -10.78
N ILE A 365 6.11 10.76 -10.95
CA ILE A 365 5.26 11.29 -9.89
C ILE A 365 3.82 11.00 -10.27
N TRP A 366 3.07 10.37 -9.36
CA TRP A 366 1.64 10.20 -9.52
C TRP A 366 0.95 11.58 -9.60
N LYS A 367 -0.02 11.71 -10.49
CA LYS A 367 -0.72 12.99 -10.73
C LYS A 367 -2.04 13.00 -9.98
N THR A 368 -2.33 14.09 -9.28
CA THR A 368 -3.59 14.29 -8.55
C THR A 368 -4.81 13.88 -9.37
N GLY A 369 -5.63 13.00 -8.81
CA GLY A 369 -6.86 12.50 -9.42
C GLY A 369 -6.67 11.34 -10.42
N ALA A 370 -5.45 11.05 -10.88
CA ALA A 370 -5.21 9.93 -11.78
C ALA A 370 -5.49 8.60 -11.06
N GLY A 371 -6.24 7.69 -11.70
CA GLY A 371 -6.52 6.38 -11.14
C GLY A 371 -7.53 6.35 -9.99
N ILE A 372 -8.02 7.51 -9.55
CA ILE A 372 -9.16 7.61 -8.63
C ILE A 372 -10.42 7.45 -9.46
N ILE A 373 -11.22 6.45 -9.12
CA ILE A 373 -12.48 6.15 -9.79
C ILE A 373 -13.59 6.63 -8.89
N ASP A 374 -14.44 7.53 -9.39
CA ASP A 374 -15.64 7.91 -8.67
C ASP A 374 -16.51 6.66 -8.47
N PRO A 375 -17.08 6.46 -7.27
CA PRO A 375 -18.03 5.39 -7.07
C PRO A 375 -19.11 5.53 -8.15
N PRO A 376 -19.48 4.43 -8.85
CA PRO A 376 -20.58 4.49 -9.78
C PRO A 376 -21.75 5.10 -9.00
N PRO A 377 -22.40 6.15 -9.54
CA PRO A 377 -23.38 6.87 -8.74
C PRO A 377 -24.43 5.86 -8.23
N PRO A 378 -25.12 6.13 -7.12
CA PRO A 378 -26.32 5.37 -6.79
C PRO A 378 -27.32 5.56 -7.95
N VAL A 379 -27.27 4.65 -8.91
CA VAL A 379 -27.66 4.94 -10.29
C VAL A 379 -29.06 4.40 -10.55
N THR A 380 -29.98 5.35 -10.61
CA THR A 380 -31.26 5.31 -11.35
C THR A 380 -31.14 5.78 -12.81
N ALA A 381 -29.94 5.99 -13.38
CA ALA A 381 -29.74 6.42 -14.77
C ALA A 381 -28.49 5.82 -15.48
N ILE A 382 -28.72 5.23 -16.65
CA ILE A 382 -27.79 4.57 -17.59
C ILE A 382 -26.44 5.32 -17.75
N ALA A 383 -25.30 4.63 -17.63
CA ALA A 383 -23.97 5.20 -17.88
C ALA A 383 -23.23 4.50 -19.05
N GLU A 384 -22.67 5.30 -19.97
CA GLU A 384 -21.75 4.89 -21.04
C GLU A 384 -20.34 4.66 -20.48
N LEU A 385 -19.78 3.47 -20.69
CA LEU A 385 -18.43 3.07 -20.30
C LEU A 385 -17.49 3.12 -21.52
N GLY A 386 -16.85 4.27 -21.76
CA GLY A 386 -15.62 4.41 -22.56
C GLY A 386 -15.73 4.52 -24.10
N GLU A 387 -14.70 5.10 -24.72
CA GLU A 387 -14.62 5.52 -26.14
C GLU A 387 -14.20 4.42 -27.16
N ALA A 388 -13.91 3.19 -26.72
CA ALA A 388 -13.56 2.09 -27.64
C ALA A 388 -14.83 1.36 -28.11
N VAL A 389 -15.09 1.39 -29.43
CA VAL A 389 -16.24 0.70 -30.03
C VAL A 389 -16.06 -0.83 -29.89
N PRO A 390 -16.96 -1.55 -29.20
CA PRO A 390 -16.87 -3.00 -29.07
C PRO A 390 -17.02 -3.74 -30.40
N ASP A 391 -16.30 -4.84 -30.60
CA ASP A 391 -16.39 -5.63 -31.85
C ASP A 391 -17.64 -6.52 -31.92
N ARG A 392 -18.40 -6.66 -30.82
CA ARG A 392 -19.55 -7.57 -30.74
C ARG A 392 -20.70 -7.02 -29.91
N PHE A 393 -21.89 -7.53 -30.21
CA PHE A 393 -23.08 -7.41 -29.36
C PHE A 393 -22.98 -8.45 -28.25
N ALA A 394 -23.11 -8.03 -26.99
CA ALA A 394 -23.02 -8.94 -25.84
C ALA A 394 -23.84 -8.45 -24.65
N LEU A 395 -24.55 -9.37 -23.99
CA LEU A 395 -25.22 -9.16 -22.71
C LEU A 395 -24.54 -9.99 -21.62
N GLN A 396 -23.91 -9.31 -20.66
CA GLN A 396 -23.21 -9.97 -19.56
C GLN A 396 -24.17 -10.42 -18.46
N GLN A 397 -23.70 -11.34 -17.63
CA GLN A 397 -24.40 -11.74 -16.42
C GLN A 397 -24.49 -10.55 -15.44
N ASN A 398 -25.64 -10.38 -14.81
CA ASN A 398 -25.87 -9.30 -13.88
C ASN A 398 -25.04 -9.50 -12.60
N ILE A 399 -24.57 -8.41 -12.00
CA ILE A 399 -23.72 -8.42 -10.81
C ILE A 399 -24.28 -7.44 -9.77
N PRO A 400 -24.53 -7.86 -8.52
CA PRO A 400 -24.43 -9.24 -8.04
C PRO A 400 -25.56 -10.17 -8.58
N ASN A 401 -25.38 -11.49 -8.50
CA ASN A 401 -26.45 -12.47 -8.73
C ASN A 401 -26.20 -13.75 -7.90
N PRO A 402 -27.03 -14.08 -6.89
CA PRO A 402 -28.24 -13.37 -6.46
C PRO A 402 -27.99 -11.95 -5.93
N PHE A 403 -29.01 -11.10 -5.97
CA PHE A 403 -28.91 -9.70 -5.54
C PHE A 403 -30.01 -9.29 -4.55
N ASN A 404 -29.74 -8.26 -3.74
CA ASN A 404 -30.69 -7.69 -2.78
C ASN A 404 -30.50 -6.18 -2.59
N PRO A 405 -31.48 -5.32 -2.92
CA PRO A 405 -32.46 -5.47 -3.99
C PRO A 405 -31.91 -4.98 -5.33
N GLN A 406 -30.64 -4.55 -5.40
CA GLN A 406 -30.06 -3.91 -6.58
C GLN A 406 -29.05 -4.81 -7.32
N THR A 407 -29.08 -4.78 -8.64
CA THR A 407 -28.08 -5.41 -9.52
C THR A 407 -27.72 -4.52 -10.69
N HIS A 408 -26.54 -4.74 -11.26
CA HIS A 408 -26.08 -4.10 -12.49
C HIS A 408 -26.05 -5.09 -13.66
N ILE A 409 -26.31 -4.61 -14.86
CA ILE A 409 -26.38 -5.36 -16.11
C ILE A 409 -25.45 -4.67 -17.11
N ARG A 410 -24.36 -5.34 -17.50
CA ARG A 410 -23.42 -4.83 -18.51
C ARG A 410 -23.81 -5.33 -19.90
N TYR A 411 -23.74 -4.44 -20.89
CA TYR A 411 -23.92 -4.82 -22.29
C TYR A 411 -23.05 -4.01 -23.24
N GLN A 412 -22.83 -4.55 -24.44
CA GLN A 412 -21.97 -3.98 -25.48
C GLN A 412 -22.73 -3.87 -26.80
N LEU A 413 -22.55 -2.73 -27.48
CA LEU A 413 -23.18 -2.41 -28.76
C LEU A 413 -22.10 -2.18 -29.82
N PRO A 414 -22.05 -2.99 -30.89
CA PRO A 414 -21.00 -2.87 -31.92
C PRO A 414 -21.26 -1.75 -32.94
N HIS A 415 -22.48 -1.23 -32.98
CA HIS A 415 -22.88 -0.10 -33.81
C HIS A 415 -24.05 0.63 -33.16
N SER A 416 -24.18 1.93 -33.40
CA SER A 416 -25.27 2.75 -32.85
C SER A 416 -26.65 2.29 -33.34
N GLY A 417 -27.69 2.44 -32.51
CA GLY A 417 -29.06 2.06 -32.87
C GLY A 417 -30.07 2.22 -31.72
N GLN A 418 -31.35 1.95 -32.02
CA GLN A 418 -32.38 1.83 -30.98
C GLN A 418 -32.13 0.58 -30.14
N VAL A 419 -32.13 0.73 -28.82
CA VAL A 419 -31.84 -0.31 -27.83
C VAL A 419 -33.04 -0.49 -26.91
N SER A 420 -33.41 -1.74 -26.64
CA SER A 420 -34.34 -2.06 -25.55
C SER A 420 -33.71 -3.04 -24.57
N LEU A 421 -33.70 -2.68 -23.28
CA LEU A 421 -33.32 -3.58 -22.19
C LEU A 421 -34.49 -3.67 -21.21
N SER A 422 -35.08 -4.86 -21.11
CA SER A 422 -36.28 -5.10 -20.31
C SER A 422 -36.11 -6.28 -19.37
N VAL A 423 -36.76 -6.19 -18.20
CA VAL A 423 -36.83 -7.24 -17.17
C VAL A 423 -38.18 -7.94 -17.22
N PHE A 424 -38.19 -9.26 -17.08
CA PHE A 424 -39.34 -10.13 -17.13
C PHE A 424 -39.37 -11.05 -15.90
N ASN A 425 -40.55 -11.40 -15.41
CA ASN A 425 -40.71 -12.43 -14.39
C ASN A 425 -40.66 -13.85 -14.99
N ALA A 426 -40.70 -14.87 -14.15
CA ALA A 426 -40.69 -16.27 -14.59
C ALA A 426 -41.88 -16.69 -15.49
N ALA A 427 -42.96 -15.91 -15.52
CA ALA A 427 -44.10 -16.11 -16.42
C ALA A 427 -43.93 -15.39 -17.77
N GLY A 428 -42.81 -14.72 -18.00
CA GLY A 428 -42.55 -13.93 -19.21
C GLY A 428 -43.25 -12.58 -19.25
N GLN A 429 -43.87 -12.14 -18.16
CA GLN A 429 -44.48 -10.82 -18.08
C GLN A 429 -43.40 -9.76 -17.85
N GLN A 430 -43.47 -8.67 -18.61
CA GLN A 430 -42.55 -7.54 -18.45
C GLN A 430 -42.78 -6.84 -17.11
N VAL A 431 -41.72 -6.77 -16.31
CA VAL A 431 -41.71 -6.19 -14.96
C VAL A 431 -41.27 -4.74 -15.02
N ARG A 432 -40.22 -4.45 -15.81
CA ARG A 432 -39.59 -3.13 -15.89
C ARG A 432 -38.91 -2.96 -17.24
N ILE A 433 -39.06 -1.79 -17.86
CA ILE A 433 -38.18 -1.33 -18.93
C ILE A 433 -37.05 -0.55 -18.28
N LEU A 434 -35.80 -0.95 -18.55
CA LEU A 434 -34.61 -0.26 -18.06
C LEU A 434 -34.05 0.70 -19.09
N VAL A 435 -34.11 0.34 -20.38
CA VAL A 435 -33.64 1.13 -21.53
C VAL A 435 -34.64 0.99 -22.68
N ASP A 436 -34.99 2.11 -23.32
CA ASP A 436 -35.76 2.16 -24.58
C ASP A 436 -35.44 3.47 -25.32
N GLU A 437 -34.24 3.55 -25.86
CA GLU A 437 -33.71 4.77 -26.50
C GLU A 437 -32.66 4.45 -27.56
N TYR A 438 -32.27 5.47 -28.32
CA TYR A 438 -31.16 5.38 -29.26
C TYR A 438 -29.84 5.55 -28.52
N GLN A 439 -28.92 4.59 -28.66
CA GLN A 439 -27.59 4.63 -28.05
C GLN A 439 -26.51 4.51 -29.12
N ASN A 440 -25.34 5.07 -28.84
CA ASN A 440 -24.18 4.94 -29.72
C ASN A 440 -23.55 3.54 -29.63
N ALA A 441 -22.57 3.26 -30.49
CA ALA A 441 -21.74 2.08 -30.30
C ALA A 441 -20.87 2.28 -29.05
N GLY A 442 -20.80 1.29 -28.16
CA GLY A 442 -20.15 1.47 -26.86
C GLY A 442 -20.46 0.34 -25.87
N SER A 443 -19.84 0.42 -24.69
CA SER A 443 -20.19 -0.43 -23.55
C SER A 443 -21.08 0.34 -22.57
N TYR A 444 -22.04 -0.35 -21.96
CA TYR A 444 -23.07 0.25 -21.13
C TYR A 444 -23.27 -0.53 -19.83
N LEU A 445 -23.61 0.18 -18.75
CA LEU A 445 -23.97 -0.39 -17.46
C LEU A 445 -25.37 0.10 -17.05
N GLN A 446 -26.28 -0.84 -16.84
CA GLN A 446 -27.65 -0.56 -16.42
C GLN A 446 -27.97 -1.16 -15.06
N THR A 447 -28.56 -0.37 -14.17
CA THR A 447 -29.01 -0.85 -12.85
C THR A 447 -30.48 -1.24 -12.87
N TRP A 448 -30.83 -2.31 -12.15
CA TRP A 448 -32.19 -2.61 -11.72
C TRP A 448 -32.24 -2.64 -10.19
N ASP A 449 -33.14 -1.86 -9.62
CA ASP A 449 -33.38 -1.68 -8.17
C ASP A 449 -34.33 -2.72 -7.55
N GLY A 450 -34.68 -3.76 -8.31
CA GLY A 450 -35.61 -4.80 -7.89
C GLY A 450 -37.05 -4.28 -7.74
N ARG A 451 -37.45 -3.21 -8.44
CA ARG A 451 -38.82 -2.68 -8.47
C ARG A 451 -39.48 -2.85 -9.85
N ASP A 452 -40.80 -2.93 -9.87
CA ASP A 452 -41.60 -2.93 -11.09
C ASP A 452 -41.70 -1.52 -11.72
N GLN A 453 -42.38 -1.41 -12.87
CA GLN A 453 -42.59 -0.13 -13.56
C GLN A 453 -43.29 0.94 -12.69
N ARG A 454 -44.05 0.54 -11.67
CA ARG A 454 -44.78 1.43 -10.74
C ARG A 454 -43.96 1.77 -9.48
N GLY A 455 -42.72 1.31 -9.40
CA GLY A 455 -41.85 1.50 -8.23
C GLY A 455 -42.17 0.54 -7.07
N ILE A 456 -43.00 -0.47 -7.30
CA ILE A 456 -43.36 -1.46 -6.27
C ILE A 456 -42.23 -2.50 -6.19
N PRO A 457 -41.73 -2.82 -4.98
CA PRO A 457 -40.71 -3.85 -4.79
C PRO A 457 -41.15 -5.21 -5.39
N ALA A 458 -40.36 -5.79 -6.29
CA ALA A 458 -40.60 -7.08 -6.92
C ALA A 458 -40.33 -8.24 -5.94
N ALA A 459 -41.08 -9.34 -5.97
CA ALA A 459 -40.92 -10.44 -5.02
C ALA A 459 -39.56 -11.18 -5.17
N SER A 460 -39.08 -11.84 -4.11
CA SER A 460 -37.93 -12.75 -4.23
C SER A 460 -38.23 -13.85 -5.26
N GLY A 461 -37.27 -14.16 -6.13
CA GLY A 461 -37.45 -15.16 -7.19
C GLY A 461 -36.55 -14.95 -8.40
N THR A 462 -36.78 -15.76 -9.43
CA THR A 462 -36.05 -15.70 -10.69
C THR A 462 -36.71 -14.72 -11.66
N TYR A 463 -35.88 -13.89 -12.25
CA TYR A 463 -36.21 -12.93 -13.30
C TYR A 463 -35.32 -13.15 -14.51
N PHE A 464 -35.74 -12.64 -15.65
CA PHE A 464 -34.96 -12.62 -16.88
C PHE A 464 -34.79 -11.19 -17.33
N TYR A 465 -33.68 -10.87 -17.95
CA TYR A 465 -33.50 -9.60 -18.65
C TYR A 465 -33.08 -9.88 -20.08
N ARG A 466 -33.59 -9.06 -21.00
CA ARG A 466 -33.39 -9.20 -22.43
C ARG A 466 -32.94 -7.87 -23.03
N LEU A 467 -31.85 -7.92 -23.77
CA LEU A 467 -31.33 -6.82 -24.57
C LEU A 467 -31.71 -7.05 -26.04
N GLU A 468 -32.20 -6.02 -26.71
CA GLU A 468 -32.65 -6.06 -28.10
C GLU A 468 -32.13 -4.86 -28.88
N LEU A 469 -31.63 -5.13 -30.10
CA LEU A 469 -31.27 -4.14 -31.12
C LEU A 469 -32.17 -4.38 -32.36
N PRO A 470 -33.39 -3.81 -32.40
CA PRO A 470 -34.41 -4.22 -33.36
C PRO A 470 -34.01 -4.02 -34.83
N ALA A 471 -33.28 -2.94 -35.14
CA ALA A 471 -32.86 -2.64 -36.51
C ALA A 471 -31.89 -3.69 -37.10
N SER A 472 -31.10 -4.35 -36.25
CA SER A 472 -30.16 -5.41 -36.65
C SER A 472 -30.66 -6.82 -36.32
N GLY A 473 -31.84 -6.95 -35.72
CA GLY A 473 -32.43 -8.23 -35.30
C GLY A 473 -31.64 -8.97 -34.22
N LEU A 474 -30.77 -8.28 -33.47
CA LEU A 474 -29.95 -8.87 -32.42
C LEU A 474 -30.72 -8.91 -31.09
N SER A 475 -30.62 -10.04 -30.38
CA SER A 475 -31.25 -10.21 -29.06
C SER A 475 -30.45 -11.19 -28.20
N GLU A 476 -30.25 -10.86 -26.93
CA GLU A 476 -29.69 -11.75 -25.92
C GLU A 476 -30.50 -11.70 -24.63
N SER A 477 -30.57 -12.81 -23.91
CA SER A 477 -31.28 -12.91 -22.63
C SER A 477 -30.46 -13.64 -21.57
N ARG A 478 -30.63 -13.25 -20.31
CA ARG A 478 -29.95 -13.83 -19.15
C ARG A 478 -30.92 -13.94 -17.97
N ALA A 479 -30.58 -14.79 -17.01
CA ALA A 479 -31.39 -15.03 -15.81
C ALA A 479 -30.72 -14.43 -14.56
N MET A 480 -31.53 -13.87 -13.66
CA MET A 480 -31.11 -13.27 -12.40
C MET A 480 -32.00 -13.66 -11.24
N SER A 481 -31.44 -13.71 -10.03
CA SER A 481 -32.16 -14.11 -8.82
C SER A 481 -32.21 -12.96 -7.81
N LEU A 482 -33.42 -12.48 -7.50
CA LEU A 482 -33.66 -11.49 -6.45
C LEU A 482 -33.93 -12.23 -5.13
N VAL A 483 -33.18 -11.88 -4.08
CA VAL A 483 -33.38 -12.39 -2.72
C VAL A 483 -33.64 -11.20 -1.82
N ARG A 484 -34.83 -11.10 -1.24
CA ARG A 484 -35.16 -10.14 -0.18
C ARG A 484 -35.23 -10.79 1.18
#